data_AF-A0ABD1C462-F1
#
_entry.id   AF-A0ABD1C462-F1
#
_cell.length_a   1.000
_cell.length_b   1.000
_cell.length_c   1.000
_cell.angle_alpha   90.00
_cell.angle_beta   90.00
_cell.angle_gamma   90.00
#
_symmetry.space_group_name_H-M   'P 1'
#
loop_
_entity.id
_entity.type
_entity.pdbx_description
1 polymer ?
#
loop_
_entity_poly.entity_id
_entity_poly.type
_entity_poly.pdbx_seq_one_letter_code
_entity_poly.pdbx_strand_id
1 'polypeptide(L)'
;MDHIERFEDLAISIKANCVSNDYFFCKLFPYSLAGETTYWLKQLKPGSLTTWEATKKAFLNNFYDDARSEDLRMKISTFTQGPTEAFKPAWIRFRAYQRDCSHHGFSEVQL
;
A
#
# COMPACT_ATOMS: atom_id res chain seq x y z
N MET A 1 -0.83 -1.37 0.25
CA MET A 1 0.51 -1.12 0.81
C MET A 1 1.19 -2.35 1.39
N ASP A 2 0.49 -3.49 1.52
CA ASP A 2 0.99 -4.74 2.09
C ASP A 2 2.33 -5.24 1.48
N HIS A 3 2.61 -4.96 0.21
CA HIS A 3 3.92 -5.26 -0.40
C HIS A 3 5.06 -4.39 0.13
N ILE A 4 4.84 -3.07 0.26
CA ILE A 4 5.87 -2.12 0.69
C ILE A 4 6.22 -2.38 2.16
N GLU A 5 5.21 -2.54 3.02
CA GLU A 5 5.42 -2.79 4.45
C GLU A 5 6.18 -4.10 4.68
N ARG A 6 5.75 -5.21 4.05
CA ARG A 6 6.48 -6.48 4.11
C ARG A 6 7.90 -6.38 3.58
N PHE A 7 8.11 -5.61 2.51
CA PHE A 7 9.43 -5.38 1.97
C PHE A 7 10.32 -4.61 2.95
N GLU A 8 9.81 -3.53 3.55
CA GLU A 8 10.54 -2.74 4.55
C GLU A 8 10.93 -3.62 5.76
N ASP A 9 9.99 -4.41 6.29
CA ASP A 9 10.24 -5.32 7.41
C ASP A 9 11.33 -6.36 7.09
N LEU A 10 11.20 -7.03 5.93
CA LEU A 10 12.18 -8.03 5.48
C LEU A 10 13.54 -7.38 5.26
N ALA A 11 13.58 -6.22 4.59
CA ALA A 11 14.82 -5.50 4.33
C ALA A 11 15.50 -5.09 5.65
N ILE A 12 14.77 -4.53 6.60
CA ILE A 12 15.31 -4.17 7.92
C ILE A 12 15.88 -5.41 8.63
N SER A 13 15.19 -6.55 8.57
CA SER A 13 15.62 -7.78 9.25
C SER A 13 16.96 -8.35 8.75
N ILE A 14 17.31 -8.11 7.48
CA ILE A 14 18.54 -8.64 6.85
C ILE A 14 19.64 -7.58 6.73
N LYS A 15 19.37 -6.35 7.14
CA LYS A 15 20.30 -5.23 6.99
C LYS A 15 21.48 -5.37 7.95
N ALA A 16 22.70 -5.41 7.40
CA ALA A 16 23.93 -5.24 8.18
C ALA A 16 24.18 -3.76 8.52
N ASN A 17 24.80 -3.50 9.68
CA ASN A 17 25.09 -2.14 10.15
C ASN A 17 25.91 -1.33 9.12
N CYS A 18 25.71 -0.01 9.10
CA CYS A 18 26.45 1.01 8.32
C CYS A 18 25.95 1.39 6.91
N VAL A 19 24.75 0.99 6.49
CA VAL A 19 24.12 1.46 5.24
C VAL A 19 22.91 2.36 5.54
N SER A 20 22.64 3.40 4.75
CA SER A 20 21.41 4.19 4.93
C SER A 20 20.18 3.37 4.53
N ASN A 21 19.05 3.56 5.22
CA ASN A 21 17.80 2.86 4.89
C ASN A 21 17.37 3.18 3.46
N ASP A 22 17.43 4.45 3.06
CA ASP A 22 17.09 4.88 1.72
C ASP A 22 17.87 4.16 0.63
N TYR A 23 19.20 4.11 0.76
CA TYR A 23 20.03 3.41 -0.22
C TYR A 23 19.70 1.92 -0.25
N PHE A 24 19.58 1.31 0.92
CA PHE A 24 19.34 -0.12 1.06
C PHE A 24 18.00 -0.54 0.47
N PHE A 25 16.93 0.19 0.79
CA PHE A 25 15.58 -0.06 0.28
C PHE A 25 15.51 0.17 -1.24
N CYS A 26 16.00 1.31 -1.75
CA CYS A 26 16.02 1.57 -3.18
C CYS A 26 16.82 0.50 -3.95
N LYS A 27 17.89 -0.03 -3.36
CA LYS A 27 18.73 -1.05 -4.00
C LYS A 27 18.05 -2.42 -4.05
N LEU A 28 17.30 -2.80 -3.02
CA LEU A 28 16.67 -4.11 -2.91
C LEU A 28 15.26 -4.18 -3.48
N PHE A 29 14.52 -3.08 -3.47
CA PHE A 29 13.14 -3.02 -3.94
C PHE A 29 12.92 -3.63 -5.33
N PRO A 30 13.79 -3.41 -6.34
CA PRO A 30 13.62 -4.02 -7.67
C PRO A 30 13.53 -5.55 -7.64
N TYR A 31 14.16 -6.22 -6.68
CA TYR A 31 14.15 -7.68 -6.53
C TYR A 31 12.87 -8.21 -5.89
N SER A 32 12.10 -7.34 -5.24
CA SER A 32 10.78 -7.67 -4.71
C SER A 32 9.68 -7.64 -5.79
N LEU A 33 9.97 -7.04 -6.96
CA LEU A 33 8.99 -6.82 -8.01
C LEU A 33 8.93 -7.99 -8.98
N ALA A 34 7.74 -8.23 -9.54
CA ALA A 34 7.51 -9.26 -10.55
C ALA A 34 6.59 -8.77 -11.67
N GLY A 35 6.71 -9.40 -12.85
CA GLY A 35 5.84 -9.15 -14.00
C GLY A 35 5.85 -7.69 -14.45
N GLU A 36 4.66 -7.10 -14.57
CA GLU A 36 4.46 -5.73 -15.07
C GLU A 36 5.15 -4.67 -14.19
N THR A 37 5.28 -4.91 -12.88
CA THR A 37 5.95 -3.98 -11.95
C THR A 37 7.45 -3.87 -12.22
N THR A 38 8.11 -4.99 -12.57
CA THR A 38 9.51 -5.00 -12.97
C THR A 38 9.72 -4.28 -14.30
N TYR A 39 8.78 -4.43 -15.24
CA TYR A 39 8.83 -3.75 -16.53
C TYR A 39 8.70 -2.23 -16.37
N TRP A 40 7.71 -1.77 -15.61
CA TRP A 40 7.53 -0.35 -15.29
C TRP A 40 8.79 0.28 -14.71
N LEU A 41 9.42 -0.37 -13.73
CA LEU A 41 10.61 0.17 -13.08
C LEU A 41 11.75 0.39 -14.10
N LYS A 42 11.88 -0.50 -15.09
CA LYS A 42 12.89 -0.39 -16.17
C LYS A 42 12.59 0.74 -17.17
N GLN A 43 11.34 1.19 -17.26
CA GLN A 43 10.95 2.32 -18.13
C GLN A 43 11.25 3.69 -17.49
N LEU A 44 11.52 3.73 -16.18
CA LEU A 44 11.86 4.97 -15.50
C LEU A 44 13.25 5.46 -15.92
N LYS A 45 13.41 6.78 -15.96
CA LYS A 45 14.71 7.40 -16.26
C LYS A 45 15.74 7.00 -15.19
N PRO A 46 16.96 6.58 -15.56
CA PRO A 46 18.01 6.30 -14.59
C PRO A 46 18.22 7.47 -13.62
N GLY A 47 18.25 7.18 -12.32
CA GLY A 47 18.39 8.21 -11.29
C GLY A 47 17.13 9.04 -11.01
N SER A 48 15.95 8.67 -11.53
CA SER A 48 14.69 9.34 -11.17
C SER A 48 14.20 9.02 -9.76
N LEU A 49 14.61 7.86 -9.22
CA LEU A 49 14.23 7.38 -7.90
C LEU A 49 15.48 7.33 -7.01
N THR A 50 15.78 8.44 -6.33
CA THR A 50 16.99 8.60 -5.51
C THR A 50 16.75 8.41 -4.01
N THR A 51 15.51 8.56 -3.56
CA THR A 51 15.09 8.36 -2.17
C THR A 51 14.03 7.27 -2.08
N TRP A 52 13.93 6.66 -0.91
CA TRP A 52 12.95 5.60 -0.71
C TRP A 52 11.51 6.15 -0.75
N GLU A 53 11.28 7.33 -0.18
CA GLU A 53 9.97 8.00 -0.25
C GLU A 53 9.54 8.31 -1.69
N ALA A 54 10.45 8.79 -2.55
CA ALA A 54 10.14 9.01 -3.96
C ALA A 54 9.79 7.69 -4.68
N THR A 55 10.51 6.62 -4.35
CA THR A 55 10.27 5.27 -4.88
C THR A 55 8.89 4.74 -4.49
N LYS A 56 8.54 4.82 -3.20
CA LYS A 56 7.22 4.44 -2.69
C LYS A 56 6.12 5.23 -3.39
N LYS A 57 6.25 6.56 -3.44
CA LYS A 57 5.26 7.42 -4.08
C LYS A 57 5.06 7.09 -5.56
N ALA A 58 6.14 6.90 -6.31
CA ALA A 58 6.04 6.56 -7.73
C ALA A 58 5.40 5.19 -7.95
N PHE A 59 5.77 4.19 -7.14
CA PHE A 59 5.18 2.86 -7.21
C PHE A 59 3.70 2.87 -6.85
N LEU A 60 3.33 3.57 -5.78
CA LEU A 60 1.94 3.73 -5.37
C LEU A 60 1.13 4.43 -6.45
N ASN A 61 1.57 5.58 -6.95
CA ASN A 61 0.83 6.30 -8.00
C ASN A 61 0.63 5.48 -9.28
N ASN A 62 1.54 4.56 -9.60
CA ASN A 62 1.47 3.77 -10.83
C ASN A 62 0.65 2.47 -10.68
N PHE A 63 0.63 1.87 -9.49
CA PHE A 63 0.00 0.56 -9.26
C PHE A 63 -1.16 0.58 -8.27
N TYR A 64 -1.28 1.65 -7.50
CA TYR A 64 -2.43 1.92 -6.65
C TYR A 64 -3.27 2.98 -7.33
N ASP A 65 -4.51 2.61 -7.59
CA ASP A 65 -5.48 3.52 -8.20
C ASP A 65 -6.01 4.46 -7.12
N ASP A 66 -5.65 5.74 -7.21
CA ASP A 66 -6.16 6.81 -6.33
C ASP A 66 -7.69 6.89 -6.40
N ALA A 67 -8.30 6.65 -7.57
CA ALA A 67 -9.75 6.64 -7.72
C ALA A 67 -10.39 5.45 -6.99
N ARG A 68 -9.75 4.27 -7.03
CA ARG A 68 -10.18 3.11 -6.23
C ARG A 68 -10.04 3.38 -4.72
N SER A 69 -8.97 4.06 -4.31
CA SER A 69 -8.76 4.42 -2.91
C SER A 69 -9.82 5.41 -2.42
N GLU A 70 -10.19 6.39 -3.24
CA GLU A 70 -11.24 7.35 -2.92
C GLU A 70 -12.63 6.71 -2.91
N ASP A 71 -12.93 5.82 -3.86
CA ASP A 71 -14.17 5.03 -3.88
C ASP A 71 -14.31 4.18 -2.61
N LEU A 72 -13.22 3.54 -2.16
CA LEU A 72 -13.23 2.79 -0.90
C LEU A 72 -13.42 3.70 0.32
N ARG A 73 -12.78 4.87 0.37
CA ARG A 73 -13.01 5.86 1.45
C ARG A 73 -14.46 6.31 1.50
N MET A 74 -15.06 6.57 0.33
CA MET A 74 -16.48 6.93 0.21
C MET A 74 -17.37 5.78 0.69
N LYS A 75 -17.10 4.55 0.26
CA LYS A 75 -17.84 3.36 0.71
C LYS A 75 -17.77 3.13 2.22
N ILE A 76 -16.64 3.50 2.86
CA ILE A 76 -16.49 3.45 4.32
C ILE A 76 -17.29 4.59 4.97
N SER A 77 -17.16 5.84 4.50
CA SER A 77 -17.79 7.01 5.13
C SER A 77 -19.31 7.01 4.99
N THR A 78 -19.85 6.47 3.90
CA THR A 78 -21.29 6.36 3.65
C THR A 78 -21.81 4.96 3.96
N PHE A 79 -21.05 4.13 4.70
CA PHE A 79 -21.46 2.76 4.97
C PHE A 79 -22.73 2.72 5.81
N THR A 80 -23.73 1.97 5.32
CA THR A 80 -24.93 1.64 6.07
C THR A 80 -25.23 0.15 5.92
N GLN A 81 -25.78 -0.43 6.98
CA GLN A 81 -26.38 -1.77 6.93
C GLN A 81 -27.67 -1.68 6.11
N GLY A 82 -27.84 -2.60 5.16
CA GLY A 82 -29.06 -2.65 4.36
C GLY A 82 -30.31 -2.95 5.20
N PRO A 83 -31.51 -2.51 4.78
CA PRO A 83 -32.75 -2.63 5.57
C PRO A 83 -33.14 -4.07 5.90
N THR A 84 -32.66 -5.05 5.13
CA THR A 84 -32.88 -6.49 5.33
C THR A 84 -31.57 -7.26 5.47
N GLU A 85 -30.42 -6.58 5.54
CA GLU A 85 -29.11 -7.20 5.68
C GLU A 85 -28.89 -7.59 7.14
N ALA A 86 -28.47 -8.83 7.41
CA ALA A 86 -28.09 -9.21 8.76
C ALA A 86 -26.77 -8.52 9.17
N PHE A 87 -26.61 -8.27 10.47
CA PHE A 87 -25.44 -7.57 11.01
C PHE A 87 -24.12 -8.22 10.62
N LYS A 88 -24.03 -9.55 10.69
CA LYS A 88 -22.78 -10.28 10.40
C LYS A 88 -22.31 -10.09 8.95
N PRO A 89 -23.14 -10.27 7.91
CA PRO A 89 -22.79 -9.90 6.54
C PRO A 89 -22.36 -8.43 6.38
N ALA A 90 -23.10 -7.48 6.97
CA ALA A 90 -22.76 -6.07 6.91
C ALA A 90 -21.38 -5.78 7.52
N TRP A 91 -21.10 -6.36 8.68
CA TRP A 91 -19.80 -6.26 9.35
C TRP A 91 -18.65 -6.82 8.50
N ILE A 92 -18.83 -7.98 7.87
CA ILE A 92 -17.81 -8.57 6.99
C ILE A 92 -17.51 -7.65 5.81
N ARG A 93 -18.54 -7.06 5.19
CA ARG A 93 -18.40 -6.11 4.07
C ARG A 93 -17.66 -4.85 4.50
N PHE A 94 -18.02 -4.28 5.64
CA PHE A 94 -17.32 -3.13 6.22
C PHE A 94 -15.84 -3.42 6.49
N ARG A 95 -15.54 -4.56 7.12
CA ARG A 95 -14.15 -4.98 7.38
C ARG A 95 -13.35 -5.26 6.11
N ALA A 96 -14.01 -5.72 5.05
CA ALA A 96 -13.36 -5.86 3.74
C ALA A 96 -12.95 -4.50 3.18
N TYR A 97 -13.83 -3.49 3.22
CA TYR A 97 -13.48 -2.13 2.77
C TYR A 97 -12.35 -1.52 3.59
N GLN A 98 -12.34 -1.71 4.91
CA GLN A 98 -11.25 -1.23 5.77
C GLN A 98 -9.90 -1.87 5.40
N ARG A 99 -9.87 -3.19 5.18
CA ARG A 99 -8.65 -3.89 4.77
C ARG A 99 -8.14 -3.43 3.40
N ASP A 100 -9.05 -3.24 2.44
CA ASP A 100 -8.69 -2.87 1.07
C ASP A 100 -8.30 -1.39 0.95
N CYS A 101 -8.67 -0.56 1.93
CA CYS A 101 -8.30 0.85 2.03
C CYS A 101 -7.34 1.10 3.19
N SER A 102 -6.09 0.66 3.07
CA SER A 102 -5.06 0.78 4.12
C SER A 102 -4.78 2.22 4.60
N HIS A 103 -5.21 3.26 3.86
CA HIS A 103 -5.12 4.68 4.24
C HIS A 103 -6.51 5.33 4.34
N HIS A 104 -7.47 4.64 4.95
CA HIS A 104 -8.83 5.16 5.09
C HIS A 104 -8.95 6.37 6.04
N GLY A 105 -7.91 6.72 6.79
CA GLY A 105 -7.89 7.92 7.65
C GLY A 105 -8.79 7.83 8.90
N PHE A 106 -9.66 6.82 8.99
CA PHE A 106 -10.39 6.50 10.21
C PHE A 106 -9.49 5.75 11.21
N SER A 107 -9.34 6.24 12.44
CA SER A 107 -8.75 5.48 13.53
C SER A 107 -9.61 4.25 13.86
N GLU A 108 -9.02 3.20 14.41
CA GLU A 108 -9.77 2.03 14.90
C GLU A 108 -11.00 2.48 15.70
N VAL A 109 -12.13 1.85 15.39
CA VAL A 109 -13.39 2.08 16.10
C VAL A 109 -13.12 1.84 17.58
N GLN A 110 -13.12 2.91 18.37
CA GLN A 110 -13.25 2.82 19.81
C GLN A 110 -14.68 2.34 20.07
N LEU A 111 -14.81 1.05 20.37
CA LEU A 111 -16.01 0.46 20.94
C LEU A 111 -16.18 0.93 22.38
#